data_AF-A0A7I7Z0D8-F1
#
_entry.id   AF-A0A7I7Z0D8-F1
#
_cell.length_a   1.000
_cell.length_b   1.000
_cell.length_c   1.000
_cell.angle_alpha   90.00
_cell.angle_beta   90.00
_cell.angle_gamma   90.00
#
_symmetry.space_group_name_H-M   'P 1'
#
loop_
_entity.id
_entity.type
_entity.pdbx_description
1 polymer ?
#
loop_
_entity_poly.entity_id
_entity_poly.type
_entity_poly.pdbx_seq_one_letter_code
_entity_poly.pdbx_strand_id
1 'polypeptide(L)'
;MWVVLDTGLVMHREASDFLRALHGAGRSIHTIRAYAGRVASFLGWCADQGVEWSSISLPGLARFKHFIEATPRRDGRLRSGATVNAILTAVCEFLRFCARTGVIEQAVANRLSEPRWLRFTPPGFDAGESGQFRMVRTRTLKARAEAVFPEAFTPEQAERVAACCRRPRERFMVALLRDGGLRIGEALGLRRSDLHLLPDSRRVGCTVLGAHVHVRHRANPNGALAKSRFPHRADEPGGAVDVRGLPIRTYGDPRRRRLRHGVCQPLP
;
A
#
# COMPACT_ATOMS: atom_id res chain seq x y z
N MET A 1 -1.43 2.69 20.89
CA MET A 1 -1.07 1.26 20.87
C MET A 1 -2.33 0.44 20.66
N TRP A 2 -2.29 -0.67 19.92
CA TRP A 2 -3.48 -1.50 19.62
C TRP A 2 -3.35 -2.84 20.36
N VAL A 3 -4.47 -3.33 20.89
CA VAL A 3 -4.58 -4.64 21.56
C VAL A 3 -5.74 -5.42 20.94
N VAL A 4 -5.66 -6.75 20.98
CA VAL A 4 -6.76 -7.63 20.58
C VAL A 4 -7.38 -8.20 21.85
N LEU A 5 -8.70 -8.12 21.95
CA LEU A 5 -9.47 -8.72 23.03
C LEU A 5 -10.16 -9.99 22.53
N ASP A 6 -10.33 -10.97 23.41
CA ASP A 6 -11.17 -12.13 23.17
C ASP A 6 -12.66 -11.83 23.44
N THR A 7 -13.50 -12.87 23.39
CA THR A 7 -14.95 -12.78 23.63
C THR A 7 -15.30 -12.44 25.08
N GLY A 8 -14.41 -12.71 26.03
CA GLY A 8 -14.53 -12.34 27.44
C GLY A 8 -14.01 -10.93 27.75
N LEU A 9 -13.66 -10.14 26.72
CA LEU A 9 -13.00 -8.84 26.84
C LEU A 9 -11.63 -8.89 27.54
N VAL A 10 -11.03 -10.08 27.59
CA VAL A 10 -9.67 -10.27 28.11
C VAL A 10 -8.68 -10.07 26.98
N MET A 11 -7.52 -9.51 27.30
CA MET A 11 -6.47 -9.30 26.31
C MET A 11 -5.96 -10.64 25.79
N HIS A 12 -6.06 -10.86 24.48
CA HIS A 12 -5.36 -11.96 23.84
C HIS A 12 -3.88 -11.60 23.70
N ARG A 13 -3.06 -12.24 24.54
CA ARG A 13 -1.65 -11.88 24.74
C ARG A 13 -0.84 -11.97 23.45
N GLU A 14 -0.90 -13.11 22.78
CA GLU A 14 -0.12 -13.45 21.58
C GLU A 14 -0.43 -12.49 20.43
N ALA A 15 -1.72 -12.20 20.21
CA ALA A 15 -2.16 -11.26 19.19
C ALA A 15 -1.73 -9.82 19.52
N SER A 16 -1.78 -9.43 20.80
CA SER A 16 -1.33 -8.10 21.23
C SER A 16 0.20 -7.95 21.15
N ASP A 17 0.94 -8.99 21.48
CA ASP A 17 2.40 -9.05 21.33
C ASP A 17 2.82 -8.99 19.86
N PHE A 18 2.09 -9.66 18.97
CA PHE A 18 2.26 -9.54 17.53
C PHE A 18 2.10 -8.08 17.06
N LEU A 19 1.04 -7.39 17.49
CA LEU A 19 0.83 -5.98 17.13
C LEU A 19 1.93 -5.06 17.69
N ARG A 20 2.43 -5.34 18.90
CA ARG A 20 3.58 -4.63 19.49
C ARG A 20 4.86 -4.89 18.69
N ALA A 21 5.09 -6.11 18.23
CA ALA A 21 6.23 -6.45 17.37
C ALA A 21 6.15 -5.73 16.01
N LEU A 22 4.96 -5.66 15.40
CA LEU A 22 4.76 -4.87 14.17
C LEU A 22 5.05 -3.39 14.38
N HIS A 23 4.65 -2.85 15.54
CA HIS A 23 4.96 -1.47 15.91
C HIS A 23 6.47 -1.25 16.08
N GLY A 24 7.16 -2.13 16.80
CA GLY A 24 8.61 -2.09 16.97
C GLY A 24 9.39 -2.22 15.65
N ALA A 25 8.85 -2.98 14.68
CA ALA A 25 9.38 -3.06 13.32
C ALA A 25 9.07 -1.81 12.45
N GLY A 26 8.45 -0.78 13.02
CA GLY A 26 8.10 0.46 12.34
C GLY A 26 6.99 0.32 11.30
N ARG A 27 6.13 -0.70 11.36
CA ARG A 27 4.99 -0.80 10.43
C ARG A 27 4.04 0.39 10.62
N SER A 28 3.38 0.80 9.53
CA SER A 28 2.46 1.94 9.59
C SER A 28 1.30 1.66 10.55
N ILE A 29 0.81 2.71 11.22
CA ILE A 29 -0.33 2.58 12.16
C ILE A 29 -1.59 2.03 11.47
N HIS A 30 -1.79 2.37 10.19
CA HIS A 30 -2.88 1.83 9.39
C HIS A 30 -2.73 0.33 9.14
N THR A 31 -1.50 -0.15 8.89
CA THR A 31 -1.21 -1.57 8.76
C THR A 31 -1.50 -2.29 10.07
N ILE A 32 -1.00 -1.77 11.20
CA ILE A 32 -1.21 -2.38 12.53
C ILE A 32 -2.72 -2.45 12.86
N ARG A 33 -3.46 -1.36 12.65
CA ARG A 33 -4.92 -1.33 12.85
C ARG A 33 -5.64 -2.34 11.97
N ALA A 34 -5.28 -2.43 10.68
CA ALA A 34 -5.87 -3.38 9.76
C ALA A 34 -5.57 -4.83 10.18
N TYR A 35 -4.35 -5.11 10.64
CA TYR A 35 -3.94 -6.43 11.09
C TYR A 35 -4.67 -6.82 12.38
N ALA A 36 -4.82 -5.90 13.34
CA ALA A 36 -5.57 -6.13 14.56
C ALA A 36 -6.99 -6.65 14.28
N GLY A 37 -7.74 -5.95 13.43
CA GLY A 37 -9.11 -6.37 13.07
C GLY A 37 -9.17 -7.70 12.31
N ARG A 38 -8.17 -7.99 11.47
CA ARG A 38 -8.09 -9.26 10.70
C ARG A 38 -7.77 -10.45 11.60
N VAL A 39 -6.82 -10.28 12.52
CA VAL A 39 -6.44 -11.31 13.50
C VAL A 39 -7.58 -11.53 14.48
N ALA A 40 -8.21 -10.47 14.99
CA ALA A 40 -9.38 -10.58 15.86
C ALA A 40 -10.53 -11.36 15.18
N SER A 41 -10.82 -11.08 13.90
CA SER A 41 -11.83 -11.82 13.13
C SER A 41 -11.52 -13.30 12.98
N PHE A 42 -10.24 -13.67 12.90
CA PHE A 42 -9.81 -15.06 12.82
C PHE A 42 -9.93 -15.77 14.17
N LEU A 43 -9.46 -15.13 15.24
CA LEU A 43 -9.53 -15.67 16.60
C LEU A 43 -10.98 -15.85 17.06
N GLY A 44 -11.85 -14.87 16.76
CA GLY A 44 -13.29 -14.98 17.02
C GLY A 44 -13.92 -16.14 16.27
N TRP A 45 -13.62 -16.32 14.98
CA TRP A 45 -14.10 -17.48 14.22
C TRP A 45 -13.60 -18.81 14.79
N CYS A 46 -12.33 -18.88 15.22
CA CYS A 46 -11.79 -20.07 15.87
C CYS A 46 -12.57 -20.41 17.15
N ALA A 47 -12.83 -19.42 18.00
CA ALA A 47 -13.63 -19.59 19.22
C ALA A 47 -15.06 -20.05 18.89
N ASP A 48 -15.73 -19.41 17.94
CA ASP A 48 -17.10 -19.74 17.53
C ASP A 48 -17.23 -21.15 16.94
N GLN A 49 -16.17 -21.68 16.34
CA GLN A 49 -16.15 -23.02 15.74
C GLN A 49 -15.53 -24.10 16.64
N GLY A 50 -15.11 -23.74 17.86
CA GLY A 50 -14.38 -24.65 18.76
C GLY A 50 -13.06 -25.15 18.17
N VAL A 51 -12.43 -24.36 17.30
CA VAL A 51 -11.16 -24.70 16.66
C VAL A 51 -10.02 -24.05 17.42
N GLU A 52 -9.09 -24.87 17.91
CA GLU A 52 -7.87 -24.38 18.54
C GLU A 52 -6.98 -23.66 17.50
N TRP A 53 -6.85 -22.34 17.65
CA TRP A 53 -6.15 -21.50 16.67
C TRP A 53 -4.64 -21.82 16.61
N SER A 54 -4.04 -22.25 17.73
CA SER A 54 -2.61 -22.54 17.85
C SER A 54 -2.19 -23.81 17.09
N SER A 55 -3.12 -24.75 16.88
CA SER A 55 -2.90 -26.02 16.18
C SER A 55 -3.65 -26.10 14.83
N ILE A 56 -4.10 -24.96 14.30
CA ILE A 56 -4.94 -24.92 13.11
C ILE A 56 -4.31 -25.60 11.89
N SER A 57 -5.07 -26.51 11.27
CA SER A 57 -4.66 -27.22 10.06
C SER A 57 -4.98 -26.43 8.79
N LEU A 58 -4.37 -26.83 7.66
CA LEU A 58 -4.68 -26.23 6.36
C LEU A 58 -6.18 -26.36 5.99
N PRO A 59 -6.87 -27.50 6.20
CA PRO A 59 -8.32 -27.58 6.05
C PRO A 59 -9.08 -26.61 6.97
N GLY A 60 -8.64 -26.42 8.22
CA GLY A 60 -9.23 -25.44 9.13
C GLY A 60 -9.13 -24.02 8.58
N LEU A 61 -7.97 -23.63 8.05
CA LEU A 61 -7.78 -22.32 7.43
C LEU A 61 -8.56 -22.18 6.11
N ALA A 62 -8.78 -23.27 5.37
CA ALA A 62 -9.65 -23.29 4.20
C ALA A 62 -11.13 -23.07 4.57
N ARG A 63 -11.60 -23.66 5.68
CA ARG A 63 -12.93 -23.36 6.23
C ARG A 63 -13.06 -21.90 6.64
N PHE A 64 -12.04 -21.34 7.32
CA PHE A 64 -12.02 -19.91 7.64
C PHE A 64 -12.08 -19.03 6.38
N LYS A 65 -11.31 -19.38 5.34
CA LYS A 65 -11.36 -18.69 4.03
C LYS A 65 -12.77 -18.73 3.44
N HIS A 66 -13.40 -19.90 3.43
CA HIS A 66 -14.75 -20.05 2.88
C HIS A 66 -15.76 -19.24 3.69
N PHE A 67 -15.66 -19.25 5.02
CA PHE A 67 -16.48 -18.43 5.91
C PHE A 67 -16.35 -16.94 5.55
N ILE A 68 -15.13 -16.39 5.46
CA ILE A 68 -14.97 -14.96 5.14
C ILE A 68 -15.44 -14.56 3.73
N GLU A 69 -15.45 -15.51 2.78
CA GLU A 69 -16.00 -15.34 1.43
C GLU A 69 -17.53 -15.36 1.44
N ALA A 70 -18.14 -16.22 2.25
CA ALA A 70 -19.59 -16.38 2.34
C ALA A 70 -20.26 -15.38 3.29
N THR A 71 -19.54 -14.84 4.29
CA THR A 71 -20.09 -13.90 5.27
C THR A 71 -20.13 -12.47 4.72
N PRO A 72 -21.32 -11.87 4.56
CA PRO A 72 -21.44 -10.47 4.18
C PRO A 72 -20.84 -9.55 5.24
N ARG A 73 -20.35 -8.38 4.81
CA ARG A 73 -20.02 -7.31 5.75
C ARG A 73 -21.31 -6.67 6.28
N ARG A 74 -21.16 -5.72 7.21
CA ARG A 74 -22.29 -4.94 7.77
C ARG A 74 -23.14 -4.22 6.71
N ASP A 75 -22.57 -3.93 5.55
CA ASP A 75 -23.27 -3.31 4.41
C ASP A 75 -23.96 -4.33 3.49
N GLY A 76 -24.07 -5.60 3.90
CA GLY A 76 -24.69 -6.67 3.12
C GLY A 76 -23.84 -7.17 1.94
N ARG A 77 -22.69 -6.56 1.65
CA ARG A 77 -21.84 -6.94 0.51
C ARG A 77 -20.82 -7.99 0.90
N LEU A 78 -20.60 -8.96 0.02
CA LEU A 78 -19.51 -9.93 0.13
C LEU A 78 -18.15 -9.27 -0.02
N ARG A 79 -17.14 -9.86 0.60
CA ARG A 79 -15.76 -9.36 0.53
C ARG A 79 -15.16 -9.69 -0.82
N SER A 80 -14.41 -8.74 -1.40
CA SER A 80 -13.61 -9.02 -2.59
C SER A 80 -12.49 -10.04 -2.28
N GLY A 81 -12.08 -10.81 -3.28
CA GLY A 81 -10.94 -11.74 -3.13
C GLY A 81 -9.66 -11.05 -2.69
N ALA A 82 -9.44 -9.78 -3.08
CA ALA A 82 -8.32 -8.97 -2.60
C ALA A 82 -8.40 -8.74 -1.07
N THR A 83 -9.60 -8.47 -0.55
CA THR A 83 -9.83 -8.29 0.89
C THR A 83 -9.61 -9.60 1.64
N VAL A 84 -10.16 -10.71 1.13
CA VAL A 84 -9.97 -12.07 1.67
C VAL A 84 -8.48 -12.41 1.74
N ASN A 85 -7.74 -12.18 0.66
CA ASN A 85 -6.31 -12.39 0.62
C ASN A 85 -5.54 -11.54 1.64
N ALA A 86 -5.97 -10.29 1.86
CA ALA A 86 -5.36 -9.40 2.84
C ALA A 86 -5.64 -9.83 4.29
N ILE A 87 -6.83 -10.39 4.57
CA ILE A 87 -7.16 -11.04 5.86
C ILE A 87 -6.23 -12.22 6.08
N LEU A 88 -6.18 -13.15 5.12
CA LEU A 88 -5.31 -14.33 5.21
C LEU A 88 -3.83 -13.96 5.33
N THR A 89 -3.40 -12.79 4.84
CA THR A 89 -2.00 -12.34 4.98
C THR A 89 -1.69 -12.00 6.42
N ALA A 90 -2.57 -11.22 7.05
CA ALA A 90 -2.42 -10.87 8.46
C ALA A 90 -2.45 -12.12 9.35
N VAL A 91 -3.35 -13.07 9.07
CA VAL A 91 -3.44 -14.33 9.82
C VAL A 91 -2.18 -15.18 9.68
N CYS A 92 -1.67 -15.39 8.45
CA CYS A 92 -0.44 -16.16 8.28
C CYS A 92 0.79 -15.44 8.86
N GLU A 93 0.85 -14.11 8.83
CA GLU A 93 1.93 -13.37 9.50
C GLU A 93 1.86 -13.49 11.03
N PHE A 94 0.64 -13.45 11.60
CA PHE A 94 0.41 -13.71 13.02
C PHE A 94 0.86 -15.13 13.42
N LEU A 95 0.41 -16.16 12.71
CA LEU A 95 0.80 -17.55 13.01
C LEU A 95 2.32 -17.75 12.86
N ARG A 96 2.96 -17.13 11.85
CA ARG A 96 4.43 -17.18 11.72
C ARG A 96 5.15 -16.42 12.84
N PHE A 97 4.57 -15.35 13.36
CA PHE A 97 5.08 -14.68 14.55
C PHE A 97 5.03 -15.62 15.75
N CYS A 98 3.87 -16.23 16.01
CA CYS A 98 3.71 -17.20 17.10
C CYS A 98 4.66 -18.40 16.98
N ALA A 99 4.94 -18.86 15.76
CA ALA A 99 5.88 -19.95 15.53
C ALA A 99 7.32 -19.56 15.89
N ARG A 100 7.73 -18.35 15.51
CA ARG A 100 9.06 -17.80 15.85
C ARG A 100 9.23 -17.53 17.34
N THR A 101 8.15 -17.26 18.07
CA THR A 101 8.18 -17.06 19.51
C THR A 101 7.94 -18.35 20.31
N GLY A 102 7.85 -19.51 19.64
CA GLY A 102 7.67 -20.82 20.29
C GLY A 102 6.27 -21.09 20.82
N VAL A 103 5.29 -20.23 20.51
CA VAL A 103 3.89 -20.37 20.95
C VAL A 103 3.16 -21.45 20.15
N ILE A 104 3.52 -21.63 18.88
CA ILE A 104 3.02 -22.72 18.04
C ILE A 104 4.17 -23.48 17.41
N GLU A 105 3.95 -24.75 17.08
CA GLU A 105 4.96 -25.55 16.39
C GLU A 105 5.30 -24.96 15.01
N GLN A 106 6.59 -24.89 14.69
CA GLN A 106 7.05 -24.40 13.39
C GLN A 106 6.49 -25.23 12.21
N ALA A 107 6.18 -26.51 12.44
CA ALA A 107 5.54 -27.38 11.47
C ALA A 107 4.13 -26.89 11.07
N VAL A 108 3.37 -26.28 11.99
CA VAL A 108 2.07 -25.67 11.69
C VAL A 108 2.26 -24.50 10.72
N ALA A 109 3.14 -23.55 11.04
CA ALA A 109 3.40 -22.39 10.18
C ALA A 109 3.97 -22.76 8.80
N ASN A 110 4.79 -23.82 8.74
CA ASN A 110 5.36 -24.34 7.49
C ASN A 110 4.27 -24.92 6.59
N ARG A 111 3.32 -25.70 7.12
CA ARG A 111 2.20 -26.28 6.34
C ARG A 111 1.26 -25.25 5.74
N LEU A 112 1.24 -24.03 6.29
CA LEU A 112 0.42 -22.91 5.79
C LEU A 112 1.14 -22.09 4.70
N SER A 113 2.37 -22.47 4.36
CA SER A 113 3.21 -21.76 3.40
C SER A 113 3.81 -22.72 2.36
N GLU A 114 3.76 -22.34 1.09
CA GLU A 114 4.47 -23.03 0.02
C GLU A 114 5.76 -22.28 -0.33
N PRO A 115 6.86 -22.99 -0.60
CA PRO A 115 8.04 -22.37 -1.18
C PRO A 115 7.71 -21.90 -2.60
N ARG A 116 8.09 -20.67 -2.93
CA ARG A 116 7.93 -20.07 -4.25
C ARG A 116 9.23 -19.44 -4.69
N TRP A 117 9.65 -19.76 -5.90
CA TRP A 117 10.80 -19.14 -6.52
C TRP A 117 10.45 -17.75 -7.07
N LEU A 118 11.21 -16.74 -6.68
CA LEU A 118 11.11 -15.40 -7.25
C LEU A 118 11.79 -15.37 -8.62
N ARG A 119 10.99 -15.17 -9.67
CA ARG A 119 11.50 -14.94 -11.04
C ARG A 119 12.18 -13.58 -11.20
N PHE A 120 11.72 -12.58 -10.45
CA PHE A 120 12.29 -11.24 -10.37
C PHE A 120 12.54 -10.89 -8.90
N THR A 121 13.76 -10.50 -8.57
CA THR A 121 14.14 -10.05 -7.23
C THR A 121 13.88 -8.54 -7.10
N PRO A 122 13.33 -8.06 -5.96
CA PRO A 122 13.22 -6.63 -5.71
C PRO A 122 14.59 -5.93 -5.76
N PRO A 123 14.65 -4.62 -6.07
CA PRO A 123 15.90 -3.86 -6.00
C PRO A 123 16.54 -3.98 -4.60
N GLY A 124 17.82 -4.36 -4.55
CA GLY A 124 18.56 -4.58 -3.30
C GLY A 124 18.30 -5.92 -2.59
N PHE A 125 17.58 -6.85 -3.22
CA PHE A 125 17.41 -8.20 -2.69
C PHE A 125 18.59 -9.09 -3.10
N ASP A 126 19.36 -9.54 -2.11
CA ASP A 126 20.45 -10.49 -2.32
C ASP A 126 19.87 -11.86 -2.66
N ALA A 127 20.10 -12.30 -3.90
CA ALA A 127 19.69 -13.61 -4.38
C ALA A 127 20.64 -14.72 -3.87
N GLY A 128 21.79 -14.35 -3.30
CA GLY A 128 22.93 -15.24 -3.07
C GLY A 128 23.70 -15.49 -4.36
N GLU A 129 24.97 -15.87 -4.25
CA GLU A 129 25.87 -16.11 -5.40
C GLU A 129 25.32 -17.12 -6.42
N SER A 130 24.51 -18.09 -5.97
CA SER A 130 23.89 -19.11 -6.82
C SER A 130 22.35 -19.01 -6.87
N GLY A 131 21.78 -17.89 -6.41
CA GLY A 131 20.32 -17.69 -6.42
C GLY A 131 19.57 -18.43 -5.31
N GLN A 132 20.28 -18.99 -4.31
CA GLN A 132 19.70 -19.80 -3.23
C GLN A 132 18.65 -19.05 -2.39
N PHE A 133 18.71 -17.72 -2.32
CA PHE A 133 17.76 -16.90 -1.56
C PHE A 133 16.55 -16.46 -2.39
N ARG A 134 16.45 -16.86 -3.67
CA ARG A 134 15.26 -16.60 -4.50
C ARG A 134 14.02 -17.37 -4.04
N MET A 135 14.19 -18.37 -3.17
CA MET A 135 13.07 -19.15 -2.65
C MET A 135 12.43 -18.45 -1.44
N VAL A 136 11.23 -17.91 -1.65
CA VAL A 136 10.44 -17.26 -0.59
C VAL A 136 9.24 -18.10 -0.21
N ARG A 137 8.84 -18.08 1.06
CA ARG A 137 7.61 -18.75 1.52
C ARG A 137 6.39 -17.88 1.24
N THR A 138 5.52 -18.31 0.32
CA THR A 138 4.19 -17.72 0.07
C THR A 138 3.13 -18.47 0.86
N ARG A 139 1.99 -17.86 1.15
CA ARG A 139 0.81 -18.59 1.67
C ARG A 139 0.26 -19.54 0.60
N THR A 140 -0.18 -20.73 1.05
CA THR A 140 -0.84 -21.78 0.25
C THR A 140 -2.22 -21.35 -0.25
N LEU A 141 -3.10 -20.90 0.66
CA LEU A 141 -4.47 -20.52 0.31
C LEU A 141 -4.55 -19.13 -0.32
N LYS A 142 -5.27 -18.99 -1.45
CA LYS A 142 -5.56 -17.68 -2.06
C LYS A 142 -7.00 -17.64 -2.55
N ALA A 143 -7.64 -16.49 -2.40
CA ALA A 143 -8.90 -16.20 -3.08
C ALA A 143 -8.61 -15.65 -4.48
N ARG A 144 -9.47 -15.97 -5.45
CA ARG A 144 -9.40 -15.36 -6.78
C ARG A 144 -9.68 -13.86 -6.64
N ALA A 145 -8.72 -13.05 -7.04
CA ALA A 145 -8.82 -11.60 -6.99
C ALA A 145 -8.47 -11.07 -8.37
N GLU A 146 -9.44 -10.39 -8.99
CA GLU A 146 -9.19 -9.65 -10.21
C GLU A 146 -8.48 -8.34 -9.87
N ALA A 147 -7.42 -8.02 -10.62
CA ALA A 147 -6.70 -6.77 -10.47
C ALA A 147 -7.53 -5.67 -11.17
N VAL A 148 -8.44 -5.06 -10.42
CA VAL A 148 -9.17 -3.88 -10.90
C VAL A 148 -8.23 -2.68 -10.81
N PHE A 149 -7.87 -2.13 -11.95
CA PHE A 149 -7.17 -0.85 -12.00
C PHE A 149 -8.17 0.25 -11.69
N PRO A 150 -7.81 1.24 -10.84
CA PRO A 150 -8.66 2.40 -10.64
C PRO A 150 -8.94 3.09 -11.97
N GLU A 151 -10.21 3.34 -12.27
CA GLU A 151 -10.58 4.16 -13.42
C GLU A 151 -10.11 5.60 -13.18
N ALA A 152 -9.42 6.15 -14.17
CA ALA A 152 -9.07 7.57 -14.17
C ALA A 152 -10.30 8.38 -14.60
N PHE A 153 -10.45 9.59 -14.05
CA PHE A 153 -11.46 10.51 -14.54
C PHE A 153 -11.17 10.91 -16.00
N THR A 154 -12.23 11.05 -16.80
CA THR A 154 -12.12 11.72 -18.09
C THR A 154 -11.81 13.21 -17.89
N PRO A 155 -11.26 13.92 -18.90
CA PRO A 155 -11.04 15.36 -18.81
C PRO A 155 -12.29 16.14 -18.38
N GLU A 156 -13.46 15.79 -18.92
CA GLU A 156 -14.74 16.43 -18.63
C GLU A 156 -15.19 16.16 -17.18
N GLN A 157 -14.98 14.95 -16.67
CA GLN A 157 -15.25 14.62 -15.27
C GLN A 157 -14.32 15.40 -14.33
N ALA A 158 -13.04 15.54 -14.67
CA ALA A 158 -12.08 16.32 -13.89
C ALA A 158 -12.45 17.81 -13.87
N GLU A 159 -12.87 18.37 -14.99
CA GLU A 159 -13.38 19.76 -15.08
C GLU A 159 -14.63 19.96 -14.23
N ARG A 160 -15.58 19.01 -14.24
CA ARG A 160 -16.77 19.07 -13.38
C ARG A 160 -16.41 19.08 -11.90
N VAL A 161 -15.44 18.28 -11.48
CA VAL A 161 -14.94 18.29 -10.09
C VAL A 161 -14.30 19.65 -9.76
N ALA A 162 -13.49 20.20 -10.67
CA ALA A 162 -12.88 21.51 -10.49
C ALA A 162 -13.92 22.64 -10.40
N ALA A 163 -14.98 22.60 -11.21
CA ALA A 163 -16.08 23.57 -11.19
C ALA A 163 -16.86 23.56 -9.87
N CYS A 164 -16.93 22.41 -9.19
CA CYS A 164 -17.55 22.28 -7.87
C CYS A 164 -16.72 22.88 -6.72
N CYS A 165 -15.42 23.17 -6.94
CA CYS A 165 -14.53 23.70 -5.91
C CYS A 165 -14.80 25.20 -5.68
N ARG A 166 -15.35 25.53 -4.50
CA ARG A 166 -15.76 26.89 -4.15
C ARG A 166 -14.67 27.67 -3.42
N ARG A 167 -13.74 26.96 -2.75
CA ARG A 167 -12.66 27.59 -1.96
C ARG A 167 -11.32 27.49 -2.69
N PRO A 168 -10.42 28.50 -2.59
CA PRO A 168 -9.08 28.42 -3.17
C PRO A 168 -8.31 27.18 -2.73
N ARG A 169 -8.49 26.75 -1.47
CA ARG A 169 -7.91 25.51 -0.94
C ARG A 169 -8.38 24.26 -1.70
N GLU A 170 -9.67 24.16 -2.01
CA GLU A 170 -10.23 23.02 -2.74
C GLU A 170 -9.69 22.96 -4.16
N ARG A 171 -9.68 24.12 -4.85
CA ARG A 171 -9.10 24.26 -6.20
C ARG A 171 -7.63 23.86 -6.21
N PHE A 172 -6.86 24.34 -5.24
CA PHE A 172 -5.46 23.98 -5.10
C PHE A 172 -5.26 22.49 -4.85
N MET A 173 -6.03 21.86 -3.96
CA MET A 173 -5.91 20.43 -3.68
C MET A 173 -6.26 19.58 -4.92
N VAL A 174 -7.29 19.93 -5.67
CA VAL A 174 -7.69 19.20 -6.90
C VAL A 174 -6.62 19.35 -7.97
N ALA A 175 -6.12 20.56 -8.23
CA ALA A 175 -5.04 20.78 -9.19
C ALA A 175 -3.78 20.00 -8.78
N LEU A 176 -3.38 20.08 -7.52
CA LEU A 176 -2.20 19.39 -7.01
C LEU A 176 -2.30 17.86 -7.15
N LEU A 177 -3.47 17.27 -6.90
CA LEU A 177 -3.67 15.83 -7.05
C LEU A 177 -3.71 15.39 -8.51
N ARG A 178 -4.38 16.17 -9.37
CA ARG A 178 -4.52 15.90 -10.80
C ARG A 178 -3.17 16.00 -11.51
N ASP A 179 -2.48 17.11 -11.27
CA ASP A 179 -1.28 17.47 -12.02
C ASP A 179 -0.06 16.84 -11.35
N GLY A 180 0.07 16.90 -10.02
CA GLY A 180 1.24 16.33 -9.32
C GLY A 180 1.29 14.80 -9.24
N GLY A 181 0.25 14.07 -9.67
CA GLY A 181 0.20 12.60 -9.58
C GLY A 181 0.33 12.06 -8.15
N LEU A 182 0.06 12.90 -7.15
CA LEU A 182 0.25 12.58 -5.74
C LEU A 182 -0.85 11.66 -5.23
N ARG A 183 -0.51 10.73 -4.34
CA ARG A 183 -1.53 10.05 -3.53
C ARG A 183 -2.15 11.05 -2.57
N ILE A 184 -3.44 10.88 -2.26
CA ILE A 184 -4.15 11.75 -1.31
C ILE A 184 -3.41 11.91 0.03
N GLY A 185 -2.81 10.83 0.56
CA GLY A 185 -2.03 10.89 1.81
C GLY A 185 -0.71 11.65 1.68
N GLU A 186 -0.12 11.71 0.49
CA GLU A 186 1.08 12.50 0.20
C GLU A 186 0.71 13.98 0.14
N ALA A 187 -0.35 14.34 -0.61
CA ALA A 187 -0.85 15.70 -0.72
C ALA A 187 -1.29 16.29 0.63
N LEU A 188 -2.06 15.51 1.42
CA LEU A 188 -2.49 15.93 2.76
C LEU A 188 -1.34 15.95 3.79
N GLY A 189 -0.21 15.32 3.48
CA GLY A 189 0.99 15.27 4.32
C GLY A 189 2.02 16.36 4.02
N LEU A 190 1.76 17.22 3.03
CA LEU A 190 2.65 18.32 2.66
C LEU A 190 2.66 19.43 3.71
N ARG A 191 3.82 20.05 3.90
CA ARG A 191 4.02 21.29 4.65
C ARG A 191 4.45 22.37 3.68
N ARG A 192 4.26 23.64 4.04
CA ARG A 192 4.65 24.79 3.21
C ARG A 192 6.12 24.73 2.74
N SER A 193 7.01 24.19 3.57
CA SER A 193 8.43 24.00 3.26
C SER A 193 8.72 23.03 2.12
N ASP A 194 7.75 22.19 1.75
CA ASP A 194 7.91 21.18 0.71
C ASP A 194 7.47 21.65 -0.67
N LEU A 195 6.81 22.82 -0.77
CA LEU A 195 6.27 23.35 -2.02
C LEU A 195 7.20 24.41 -2.57
N HIS A 196 7.81 24.13 -3.72
CA HIS A 196 8.72 25.04 -4.41
C HIS A 196 8.07 25.39 -5.74
N LEU A 197 7.36 26.52 -5.79
CA LEU A 197 6.54 26.92 -6.94
C LEU A 197 7.28 27.88 -7.89
N LEU A 198 8.51 28.27 -7.54
CA LEU A 198 9.32 29.19 -8.34
C LEU A 198 10.29 28.41 -9.24
N PRO A 199 10.69 28.97 -10.39
CA PRO A 199 11.69 28.37 -11.28
C PRO A 199 13.03 28.10 -10.58
N ASP A 200 13.38 28.91 -9.59
CA ASP A 200 14.56 28.74 -8.75
C ASP A 200 14.17 28.84 -7.27
N SER A 201 14.46 27.77 -6.52
CA SER A 201 14.24 27.66 -5.08
C SER A 201 15.55 27.46 -4.29
N ARG A 202 16.71 27.81 -4.87
CA ARG A 202 18.02 27.73 -4.18
C ARG A 202 18.09 28.60 -2.94
N ARG A 203 17.37 29.73 -2.93
CA ARG A 203 17.24 30.62 -1.75
C ARG A 203 16.68 29.90 -0.52
N VAL A 204 15.90 28.84 -0.71
CA VAL A 204 15.38 27.98 0.38
C VAL A 204 16.12 26.65 0.50
N GLY A 205 17.33 26.56 -0.08
CA GLY A 205 18.21 25.40 0.00
C GLY A 205 17.84 24.25 -0.95
N CYS A 206 17.00 24.49 -1.97
CA CYS A 206 16.65 23.48 -2.95
C CYS A 206 17.46 23.61 -4.24
N THR A 207 18.11 22.53 -4.66
CA THR A 207 18.91 22.50 -5.91
C THR A 207 18.09 22.13 -7.14
N VAL A 208 16.82 21.78 -6.96
CA VAL A 208 15.91 21.39 -8.06
C VAL A 208 15.38 22.65 -8.73
N LEU A 209 15.49 22.68 -10.06
CA LEU A 209 14.96 23.74 -10.89
C LEU A 209 13.50 23.46 -11.25
N GLY A 210 12.72 24.51 -11.42
CA GLY A 210 11.31 24.43 -11.79
C GLY A 210 10.38 24.22 -10.59
N ALA A 211 9.07 24.31 -10.86
CA ALA A 211 8.04 24.08 -9.87
C ALA A 211 7.93 22.59 -9.52
N HIS A 212 8.01 22.26 -8.23
CA HIS A 212 7.97 20.89 -7.75
C HIS A 212 7.53 20.82 -6.28
N VAL A 213 7.22 19.59 -5.86
CA VAL A 213 6.86 19.28 -4.47
C VAL A 213 7.71 18.14 -3.93
N HIS A 214 8.22 18.32 -2.72
CA HIS A 214 8.92 17.28 -1.98
C HIS A 214 7.98 16.41 -1.14
N VAL A 215 7.85 15.15 -1.51
CA VAL A 215 7.11 14.18 -0.69
C VAL A 215 8.07 13.52 0.29
N ARG A 216 7.80 13.68 1.59
CA ARG A 216 8.60 13.11 2.67
C ARG A 216 7.76 12.25 3.60
N HIS A 217 8.31 11.12 4.02
CA HIS A 217 7.70 10.28 5.04
C HIS A 217 7.92 10.89 6.43
N ARG A 218 6.84 11.35 7.06
CA ARG A 218 6.85 11.94 8.41
C ARG A 218 5.52 11.76 9.10
N ALA A 219 5.52 11.78 10.43
CA ALA A 219 4.30 11.86 11.22
C ALA A 219 3.72 13.28 11.09
N ASN A 220 2.49 13.38 10.58
CA ASN A 220 1.75 14.64 10.54
C ASN A 220 0.62 14.63 11.58
N PRO A 221 0.27 15.78 12.19
CA PRO A 221 -0.81 15.87 13.18
C PRO A 221 -2.17 15.40 12.67
N ASN A 222 -2.44 15.56 11.37
CA ASN A 222 -3.66 15.10 10.71
C ASN A 222 -3.66 13.59 10.37
N GLY A 223 -2.61 12.86 10.75
CA GLY A 223 -2.45 11.43 10.46
C GLY A 223 -2.06 11.09 9.01
N ALA A 224 -1.93 12.09 8.12
CA ALA A 224 -1.51 11.86 6.74
C ALA A 224 -0.03 11.44 6.68
N LEU A 225 0.28 10.47 5.82
CA LEU A 225 1.61 9.89 5.73
C LEU A 225 1.89 9.42 4.30
N ALA A 226 3.08 9.76 3.78
CA ALA A 226 3.57 9.18 2.54
C ALA A 226 3.79 7.68 2.73
N LYS A 227 3.29 6.85 1.82
CA LYS A 227 3.41 5.39 1.93
C LYS A 227 4.87 4.92 1.74
N SER A 228 5.58 5.55 0.81
CA SER A 228 7.01 5.32 0.63
C SER A 228 7.78 5.97 1.76
N ARG A 229 8.76 5.23 2.33
CA ARG A 229 9.73 5.81 3.27
C ARG A 229 10.80 6.63 2.57
N PHE A 230 11.04 6.35 1.29
CA PHE A 230 12.01 7.08 0.49
C PHE A 230 11.39 8.39 0.02
N PRO A 231 12.04 9.53 0.31
CA PRO A 231 11.57 10.80 -0.20
C PRO A 231 11.63 10.79 -1.72
N HIS A 232 10.64 11.41 -2.34
CA HIS A 232 10.61 11.59 -3.78
C HIS A 232 10.07 12.97 -4.11
N ARG A 233 10.16 13.33 -5.39
CA ARG A 233 9.66 14.60 -5.90
C ARG A 233 8.53 14.30 -6.88
N ALA A 234 7.53 15.16 -6.83
CA ALA A 234 6.54 15.27 -7.90
C ALA A 234 6.82 16.60 -8.61
N ASP A 235 7.15 16.50 -9.88
CA ASP A 235 7.27 17.68 -10.74
C ASP A 235 5.86 18.07 -11.19
N GLU A 236 5.63 19.35 -11.45
CA GLU A 236 4.42 19.77 -12.14
C GLU A 236 4.53 19.31 -13.61
N PRO A 237 3.60 18.49 -14.15
CA PRO A 237 3.57 18.20 -15.57
C PRO A 237 3.14 19.46 -16.30
N GLY A 238 4.13 20.22 -16.79
CA GLY A 238 4.03 21.30 -17.78
C GLY A 238 2.69 22.05 -17.85
N GLY A 239 2.54 23.11 -17.06
CA GLY A 239 1.43 24.05 -17.23
C GLY A 239 1.17 24.98 -16.05
N ALA A 240 2.16 25.82 -15.68
CA ALA A 240 2.00 26.80 -14.62
C ALA A 240 0.85 27.79 -14.92
N VAL A 241 -0.08 27.93 -13.97
CA VAL A 241 -1.04 29.04 -13.90
C VAL A 241 -0.64 29.98 -12.76
N ASP A 242 -0.56 31.28 -13.05
CA ASP A 242 -0.32 32.32 -12.04
C ASP A 242 -1.53 32.47 -11.08
N VAL A 243 -1.36 33.19 -9.95
CA VAL A 243 -2.42 33.55 -8.98
C VAL A 243 -3.65 34.23 -9.59
N ARG A 244 -3.58 34.66 -10.85
CA ARG A 244 -4.70 35.24 -11.64
C ARG A 244 -5.35 34.28 -12.63
N GLY A 245 -4.92 33.01 -12.70
CA GLY A 245 -5.51 32.00 -13.58
C GLY A 245 -5.23 32.22 -15.08
N LEU A 246 -4.21 33.00 -15.43
CA LEU A 246 -3.80 33.20 -16.82
C LEU A 246 -2.70 32.20 -17.23
N PRO A 247 -2.79 31.59 -18.44
CA PRO A 247 -1.75 30.70 -18.94
C PRO A 247 -0.50 31.51 -19.34
N ILE A 248 0.66 31.12 -18.80
CA ILE A 248 1.95 31.61 -19.30
C ILE A 248 2.26 30.83 -20.59
N ARG A 249 2.19 31.50 -21.74
CA ARG A 249 2.47 30.90 -23.05
C ARG A 249 3.92 30.43 -23.14
N THR A 250 4.12 29.17 -23.47
CA THR A 250 5.10 28.74 -24.49
C THR A 250 4.70 27.38 -25.07
N TYR A 251 4.55 27.32 -26.40
CA TYR A 251 4.50 26.07 -27.17
C TYR A 251 5.64 26.11 -28.19
N GLY A 252 6.37 24.99 -28.30
CA GLY A 252 7.18 24.62 -29.47
C GLY A 252 8.70 24.59 -29.32
N ASP A 253 9.28 23.39 -29.14
CA ASP A 253 10.45 22.98 -29.93
C ASP A 253 10.34 21.47 -30.29
N PRO A 254 10.21 21.13 -31.59
CA PRO A 254 10.09 19.78 -32.13
C PRO A 254 11.47 19.12 -32.35
N ARG A 255 12.12 18.58 -31.31
CA ARG A 255 13.29 17.71 -31.49
C ARG A 255 13.36 16.55 -30.49
N ARG A 256 12.55 15.52 -30.70
CA ARG A 256 12.92 14.14 -30.32
C ARG A 256 12.66 13.21 -31.51
N ARG A 257 13.74 13.01 -32.28
CA ARG A 257 13.89 12.01 -33.33
C ARG A 257 13.32 10.67 -32.86
N ARG A 258 12.46 10.08 -33.70
CA ARG A 258 12.22 8.64 -33.76
C ARG A 258 13.56 7.93 -33.96
N LEU A 259 14.04 7.18 -32.98
CA LEU A 259 15.01 6.13 -33.22
C LEU A 259 14.24 4.92 -33.73
N ARG A 260 14.41 4.63 -35.02
CA ARG A 260 13.98 3.38 -35.64
C ARG A 260 14.95 2.28 -35.17
N HIS A 261 14.45 1.32 -34.40
CA HIS A 261 15.00 -0.04 -34.38
C HIS A 261 14.18 -0.83 -35.40
N GLY A 262 14.72 -1.52 -36.40
CA GLY A 262 15.80 -2.50 -36.34
C GLY A 262 15.17 -3.79 -36.86
N VAL A 263 15.28 -4.03 -38.17
CA VAL A 263 14.68 -5.15 -38.90
C VAL A 263 15.39 -6.45 -38.49
N CYS A 264 14.64 -7.47 -38.08
CA CYS A 264 15.13 -8.85 -37.97
C CYS A 264 14.93 -9.55 -39.31
N GLN A 265 16.00 -9.96 -39.97
CA GLN A 265 16.01 -11.01 -40.99
C GLN A 265 16.89 -12.18 -40.51
N PRO A 266 16.55 -13.44 -40.86
CA PRO A 266 17.39 -14.59 -40.57
C PRO A 266 18.41 -14.82 -41.71
N LEU A 267 19.60 -15.32 -41.38
CA LEU A 267 20.59 -15.83 -42.32
C LEU A 267 21.41 -16.95 -41.64
N PRO A 268 22.00 -17.89 -42.39
CA PRO A 268 21.55 -18.55 -43.61
C PRO A 268 20.90 -19.92 -43.35
#